data_AF-A0A8I3A7J7-F1
#
_entry.id   AF-A0A8I3A7J7-F1
#
_cell.length_a   1.000
_cell.length_b   1.000
_cell.length_c   1.000
_cell.angle_alpha   90.00
_cell.angle_beta   90.00
_cell.angle_gamma   90.00
#
_symmetry.space_group_name_H-M   'P 1'
#
loop_
_entity.id
_entity.type
_entity.pdbx_description
1 polymer ?
#
loop_
_entity_poly.entity_id
_entity_poly.type
_entity_poly.pdbx_seq_one_letter_code
_entity_poly.pdbx_strand_id
1 'polypeptide(L)'
;MVDGIPMYATSFFHISTWLIQCTQCDLREDDCDWFRWAFEDSDVHGIPQSPPPRTSSSHKRKRSPSIEVSSPFPAKRKHSPSIEISSPQPTSGHMYDQQIALLLYARHRASTSYRLPKINLASSLPPECSSTSSMERPQPPQVWPFDFYANKMDIGFKRCRLESNKQQPVEKVFLDQFHVKFVRSTYYDHRRHWMSVSQSVCERYIGYGQTERGRWSTFIRQEIRGERQMGQR
;
A
#
# COMPACT_ATOMS: atom_id res chain seq x y z
N MET A 1 -48.73 19.21 -27.59
CA MET A 1 -47.32 19.52 -27.91
C MET A 1 -46.59 19.63 -26.59
N VAL A 2 -45.84 18.59 -26.23
CA VAL A 2 -45.04 18.53 -25.00
C VAL A 2 -43.70 17.95 -25.43
N ASP A 3 -42.66 18.75 -25.29
CA ASP A 3 -41.31 18.44 -25.77
C ASP A 3 -40.65 17.35 -24.91
N GLY A 4 -40.07 16.36 -25.60
CA GLY A 4 -39.31 15.27 -25.00
C GLY A 4 -37.84 15.66 -24.82
N ILE A 5 -37.36 15.64 -23.57
CA ILE A 5 -35.96 15.84 -23.22
C ILE A 5 -35.27 14.46 -23.18
N PRO A 6 -34.21 14.21 -23.97
CA PRO A 6 -33.50 12.94 -23.95
C PRO A 6 -32.59 12.81 -22.71
N MET A 7 -32.84 11.77 -21.90
CA MET A 7 -32.00 11.36 -20.77
C MET A 7 -30.79 10.54 -21.23
N TYR A 8 -29.71 11.17 -21.71
CA TYR A 8 -28.39 10.50 -21.79
C TYR A 8 -27.26 11.52 -21.70
N ALA A 9 -26.81 11.88 -20.49
CA ALA A 9 -25.45 12.37 -20.23
C ALA A 9 -25.27 12.81 -18.76
N THR A 10 -25.08 11.87 -17.83
CA THR A 10 -24.48 12.18 -16.52
C THR A 10 -23.80 10.93 -15.96
N SER A 11 -22.65 10.58 -16.52
CA SER A 11 -21.71 9.62 -15.89
C SER A 11 -20.29 9.91 -16.35
N PHE A 12 -19.78 11.11 -16.05
CA PHE A 12 -18.36 11.44 -16.24
C PHE A 12 -17.76 12.37 -15.17
N PHE A 13 -18.41 12.51 -14.01
CA PHE A 13 -17.84 13.26 -12.89
C PHE A 13 -18.03 12.49 -11.58
N HIS A 14 -17.11 11.55 -11.29
CA HIS A 14 -16.89 11.08 -9.92
C HIS A 14 -15.50 10.44 -9.70
N ILE A 15 -14.47 10.81 -10.48
CA ILE A 15 -13.08 10.41 -10.21
C ILE A 15 -12.33 11.49 -9.39
N SER A 16 -12.92 12.68 -9.20
CA SER A 16 -12.20 13.85 -8.67
C SER A 16 -12.31 14.08 -7.15
N THR A 17 -12.84 13.12 -6.38
CA THR A 17 -13.12 13.34 -4.94
C THR A 17 -12.54 12.28 -4.02
N TRP A 18 -11.33 11.80 -4.32
CA TRP A 18 -10.49 11.05 -3.38
C TRP A 18 -9.15 11.75 -3.16
N LEU A 19 -9.21 13.07 -2.94
CA LEU A 19 -8.14 13.78 -2.24
C LEU A 19 -8.37 13.61 -0.74
N ILE A 20 -8.15 12.40 -0.22
CA ILE A 20 -8.06 12.20 1.23
C ILE A 20 -6.73 12.83 1.64
N GLN A 21 -6.84 14.02 2.22
CA GLN A 21 -5.80 14.66 2.99
C GLN A 21 -5.37 13.68 4.11
N CYS A 22 -4.13 13.18 4.06
CA CYS A 22 -3.48 12.37 5.12
C CYS A 22 -3.25 13.29 6.34
N THR A 23 -4.30 13.68 7.07
CA THR A 23 -4.16 14.60 8.22
C THR A 23 -3.63 13.91 9.49
N GLN A 24 -3.39 12.59 9.45
CA GLN A 24 -2.93 11.80 10.60
C GLN A 24 -1.57 11.13 10.41
N CYS A 25 -0.85 11.49 9.36
CA CYS A 25 0.43 10.88 9.01
C CYS A 25 1.55 11.81 9.49
N ASP A 26 1.94 11.71 10.76
CA ASP A 26 3.09 12.40 11.38
C ASP A 26 4.44 11.80 10.90
N LEU A 27 4.45 11.23 9.69
CA LEU A 27 5.60 10.65 9.02
C LEU A 27 6.08 11.66 7.99
N ARG A 28 7.41 11.86 7.93
CA ARG A 28 8.08 12.79 7.01
C ARG A 28 7.54 12.61 5.59
N GLU A 29 7.47 13.70 4.83
CA GLU A 29 6.92 13.72 3.45
C GLU A 29 7.54 12.63 2.53
N ASP A 30 8.75 12.15 2.85
CA ASP A 30 9.44 11.06 2.14
C ASP A 30 8.86 9.65 2.39
N ASP A 31 8.00 9.44 3.39
CA ASP A 31 7.40 8.13 3.72
C ASP A 31 5.98 7.94 3.17
N CYS A 32 5.40 8.98 2.54
CA CYS A 32 4.09 8.94 1.90
C CYS A 32 4.17 8.44 0.44
N ASP A 33 4.76 7.26 0.25
CA ASP A 33 4.90 6.58 -1.05
C ASP A 33 3.56 6.10 -1.67
N TRP A 34 2.42 6.39 -1.03
CA TRP A 34 1.10 6.06 -1.60
C TRP A 34 0.91 6.73 -2.98
N PHE A 35 1.43 7.95 -3.15
CA PHE A 35 1.35 8.69 -4.42
C PHE A 35 2.28 8.13 -5.50
N ARG A 36 3.47 7.64 -5.12
CA ARG A 36 4.46 7.15 -6.09
C ARG A 36 3.99 5.88 -6.80
N TRP A 37 3.33 4.98 -6.07
CA TRP A 37 2.81 3.73 -6.64
C TRP A 37 1.53 3.92 -7.46
N ALA A 38 0.71 4.92 -7.15
CA ALA A 38 -0.48 5.23 -7.95
C ALA A 38 -0.13 5.76 -9.35
N PHE A 39 1.06 6.35 -9.53
CA PHE A 39 1.53 6.86 -10.81
C PHE A 39 2.43 5.88 -11.58
N GLU A 40 3.27 5.07 -10.91
CA GLU A 40 4.12 4.07 -11.58
C GLU A 40 3.32 2.88 -12.19
N ASP A 41 2.05 2.70 -11.83
CA ASP A 41 1.15 1.72 -12.49
C ASP A 41 0.63 2.18 -13.87
N SER A 42 0.88 3.42 -14.30
CA SER A 42 0.41 3.90 -15.62
C SER A 42 1.40 3.62 -16.77
N ASP A 43 2.67 3.32 -16.50
CA ASP A 43 3.70 3.26 -17.55
C ASP A 43 4.23 1.84 -17.88
N VAL A 44 3.67 0.78 -17.30
CA VAL A 44 4.09 -0.62 -17.58
C VAL A 44 2.96 -1.48 -18.15
N HIS A 45 2.03 -0.86 -18.88
CA HIS A 45 1.32 -1.56 -19.95
C HIS A 45 1.91 -1.11 -21.28
N GLY A 46 3.03 -1.76 -21.65
CA GLY A 46 3.41 -1.85 -23.05
C GLY A 46 2.19 -2.31 -23.84
N ILE A 47 1.71 -1.43 -24.71
CA ILE A 47 0.70 -1.73 -25.71
C ILE A 47 1.09 -3.06 -26.35
N PRO A 48 0.23 -4.10 -26.35
CA PRO A 48 0.53 -5.33 -27.07
C PRO A 48 0.81 -4.96 -28.52
N GLN A 49 2.06 -5.14 -28.96
CA GLN A 49 2.42 -5.00 -30.36
C GLN A 49 1.51 -5.95 -31.13
N SER A 50 0.70 -5.35 -32.01
CA SER A 50 -0.21 -6.08 -32.87
C SER A 50 0.54 -7.16 -33.64
N PRO A 51 -0.04 -8.37 -33.80
CA PRO A 51 0.60 -9.41 -34.59
C PRO A 51 0.87 -8.90 -36.02
N PRO A 52 2.01 -9.28 -36.64
CA PRO A 52 2.33 -8.83 -37.98
C PRO A 52 1.22 -9.28 -38.95
N PRO A 53 0.80 -8.40 -39.89
CA PRO A 53 -0.30 -8.70 -40.78
C PRO A 53 0.06 -9.89 -41.67
N ARG A 54 -0.76 -10.95 -41.61
CA ARG A 54 -0.76 -11.99 -42.65
C ARG A 54 -1.18 -11.34 -43.96
N THR A 55 -0.26 -11.31 -44.91
CA THR A 55 -0.53 -10.97 -46.29
C THR A 55 -1.45 -12.02 -46.89
N SER A 56 -2.74 -11.69 -46.99
CA SER A 56 -3.65 -12.40 -47.89
C SER A 56 -4.49 -11.38 -48.65
N SER A 57 -4.17 -11.32 -49.94
CA SER A 57 -5.05 -11.12 -51.09
C SER A 57 -6.23 -10.15 -50.93
N SER A 58 -6.04 -8.96 -51.50
CA SER A 58 -6.94 -8.34 -52.48
C SER A 58 -8.45 -8.40 -52.21
N HIS A 59 -8.98 -7.39 -51.52
CA HIS A 59 -10.30 -6.85 -51.88
C HIS A 59 -10.34 -5.32 -51.78
N LYS A 60 -10.53 -4.75 -52.98
CA LYS A 60 -10.70 -3.35 -53.34
C LYS A 60 -11.93 -2.76 -52.65
N ARG A 61 -11.77 -1.86 -51.69
CA ARG A 61 -12.85 -0.97 -51.22
C ARG A 61 -12.40 0.49 -51.14
N LYS A 62 -13.33 1.32 -51.59
CA LYS A 62 -13.18 2.70 -52.05
C LYS A 62 -12.88 3.67 -50.91
N ARG A 63 -12.00 4.63 -51.24
CA ARG A 63 -11.71 5.87 -50.53
C ARG A 63 -12.98 6.68 -50.22
N SER A 64 -12.96 7.34 -49.07
CA SER A 64 -13.70 8.57 -48.77
C SER A 64 -12.92 9.37 -47.69
N PRO A 65 -13.13 10.69 -47.59
CA PRO A 65 -12.02 11.65 -47.54
C PRO A 65 -11.71 12.20 -46.14
N SER A 66 -10.45 12.62 -46.01
CA SER A 66 -9.89 13.34 -44.86
C SER A 66 -10.55 14.70 -44.65
N ILE A 67 -10.93 14.99 -43.41
CA ILE A 67 -11.23 16.34 -42.94
C ILE A 67 -10.05 16.77 -42.06
N GLU A 68 -9.23 17.68 -42.59
CA GLU A 68 -8.25 18.43 -41.83
C GLU A 68 -8.99 19.46 -40.97
N VAL A 69 -8.84 19.38 -39.66
CA VAL A 69 -9.20 20.48 -38.75
C VAL A 69 -7.90 21.01 -38.16
N SER A 70 -7.38 22.03 -38.82
CA SER A 70 -6.35 22.92 -38.29
C SER A 70 -6.95 23.70 -37.11
N SER A 71 -6.33 23.62 -35.93
CA SER A 71 -6.68 24.50 -34.81
C SER A 71 -5.49 25.40 -34.46
N PRO A 72 -5.68 26.73 -34.37
CA PRO A 72 -4.61 27.69 -34.18
C PRO A 72 -4.30 27.91 -32.69
N PHE A 73 -3.01 28.08 -32.40
CA PHE A 73 -2.52 28.68 -31.16
C PHE A 73 -3.11 30.07 -30.94
N PRO A 74 -3.24 30.48 -29.67
CA PRO A 74 -2.67 31.78 -29.33
C PRO A 74 -1.74 31.73 -28.12
N ALA A 75 -0.66 32.47 -28.28
CA ALA A 75 0.38 32.73 -27.30
C ALA A 75 -0.01 33.84 -26.31
N LYS A 76 0.76 33.90 -25.23
CA LYS A 76 1.02 35.04 -24.32
C LYS A 76 -0.12 35.44 -23.36
N ARG A 77 0.09 35.12 -22.07
CA ARG A 77 -0.19 36.06 -20.97
C ARG A 77 1.01 36.13 -20.03
N LYS A 78 1.74 37.24 -20.15
CA LYS A 78 2.54 37.82 -19.09
C LYS A 78 1.57 38.40 -18.06
N HIS A 79 1.79 38.16 -16.77
CA HIS A 79 1.60 39.09 -15.65
C HIS A 79 1.78 38.29 -14.35
N SER A 80 3.00 38.33 -13.81
CA SER A 80 3.26 37.97 -12.43
C SER A 80 2.83 39.15 -11.55
N PRO A 81 1.91 38.97 -10.58
CA PRO A 81 1.72 39.95 -9.52
C PRO A 81 2.83 39.73 -8.49
N SER A 82 3.67 40.74 -8.30
CA SER A 82 4.55 40.84 -7.12
C SER A 82 3.67 40.96 -5.89
N ILE A 83 3.55 39.87 -5.14
CA ILE A 83 2.98 39.86 -3.81
C ILE A 83 4.11 40.31 -2.88
N GLU A 84 4.00 41.52 -2.35
CA GLU A 84 4.82 41.98 -1.22
C GLU A 84 4.47 41.13 0.00
N ILE A 85 5.30 40.13 0.25
CA ILE A 85 5.26 39.32 1.47
C ILE A 85 5.80 40.21 2.59
N SER A 86 4.90 40.82 3.34
CA SER A 86 5.23 41.48 4.59
C SER A 86 5.89 40.46 5.53
N SER A 87 7.10 40.79 6.00
CA SER A 87 7.84 39.96 6.95
C SER A 87 7.01 39.70 8.21
N PRO A 88 6.76 38.43 8.59
CA PRO A 88 6.09 38.12 9.83
C PRO A 88 6.99 38.53 11.00
N GLN A 89 6.44 39.35 11.91
CA GLN A 89 7.11 39.64 13.18
C GLN A 89 7.33 38.36 13.98
N PRO A 90 8.46 38.24 14.70
CA PRO A 90 8.74 37.09 15.55
C PRO A 90 7.82 37.10 16.78
N THR A 91 6.63 36.52 16.64
CA THR A 91 5.74 36.28 17.78
C THR A 91 6.24 35.08 18.58
N SER A 92 6.92 35.36 19.69
CA SER A 92 6.82 34.60 20.95
C SER A 92 6.83 33.06 20.86
N GLY A 93 7.70 32.49 20.00
CA GLY A 93 7.90 31.03 19.88
C GLY A 93 8.84 30.44 20.95
N HIS A 94 9.44 31.27 21.80
CA HIS A 94 10.56 30.86 22.64
C HIS A 94 10.17 30.03 23.89
N MET A 95 8.88 29.92 24.22
CA MET A 95 8.41 29.12 25.35
C MET A 95 8.21 27.64 25.01
N TYR A 96 7.86 27.31 23.76
CA TYR A 96 7.58 25.92 23.37
C TYR A 96 8.87 25.11 23.17
N ASP A 97 9.93 25.73 22.65
CA ASP A 97 11.21 25.05 22.45
C ASP A 97 11.88 24.66 23.78
N GLN A 98 11.68 25.43 24.86
CA GLN A 98 12.18 25.06 26.19
C GLN A 98 11.43 23.87 26.80
N GLN A 99 10.12 23.75 26.56
CA GLN A 99 9.34 22.61 27.05
C GLN A 99 9.71 21.32 26.31
N ILE A 100 9.94 21.39 24.99
CA ILE A 100 10.38 20.24 24.19
C ILE A 100 11.77 19.76 24.63
N ALA A 101 12.71 20.67 24.86
CA ALA A 101 14.05 20.32 25.34
C ALA A 101 14.03 19.62 26.71
N LEU A 102 13.18 20.07 27.64
CA LEU A 102 13.00 19.45 28.96
C LEU A 102 12.42 18.03 28.88
N LEU A 103 11.46 17.80 27.99
CA LEU A 103 10.86 16.48 27.75
C LEU A 103 11.87 15.49 27.15
N LEU A 104 12.68 15.93 26.20
CA LEU A 104 13.74 15.11 25.60
C LEU A 104 14.84 14.76 26.62
N TYR A 105 15.22 15.71 27.48
CA TYR A 105 16.22 15.48 28.53
C TYR A 105 15.73 14.47 29.59
N ALA A 106 14.47 14.57 30.04
CA ALA A 106 13.89 13.64 30.99
C ALA A 106 13.85 12.20 30.44
N ARG A 107 13.51 12.03 29.15
CA ARG A 107 13.50 10.72 28.47
C ARG A 107 14.90 10.10 28.40
N HIS A 108 15.93 10.91 28.11
CA HIS A 108 17.28 10.41 28.00
C HIS A 108 17.86 9.95 29.36
N ARG A 109 17.41 10.57 30.47
CA ARG A 109 17.85 10.22 31.82
C ARG A 109 17.17 8.97 32.39
N ALA A 110 15.94 8.67 31.97
CA ALA A 110 15.24 7.44 32.35
C ALA A 110 15.85 6.17 31.72
N SER A 111 16.69 6.32 30.69
CA SER A 111 17.22 5.19 29.92
C SER A 111 18.55 4.60 30.42
N THR A 112 19.15 5.15 31.50
CA THR A 112 20.51 4.78 31.92
C THR A 112 20.64 4.04 33.26
N SER A 113 19.55 3.67 33.94
CA SER A 113 19.66 3.13 35.31
C SER A 113 18.81 1.89 35.60
N TYR A 114 18.94 0.86 34.76
CA TYR A 114 18.53 -0.50 35.13
C TYR A 114 19.65 -1.48 34.80
N ARG A 115 20.72 -1.46 35.61
CA ARG A 115 21.60 -2.63 35.74
C ARG A 115 20.77 -3.71 36.42
N LEU A 116 20.14 -4.56 35.62
CA LEU A 116 19.50 -5.77 36.10
C LEU A 116 20.56 -6.63 36.80
N PRO A 117 20.25 -7.18 37.99
CA PRO A 117 21.16 -8.08 38.68
C PRO A 117 21.41 -9.31 37.80
N LYS A 118 22.69 -9.65 37.66
CA LYS A 118 23.18 -10.79 36.90
C LYS A 118 22.80 -12.07 37.65
N ILE A 119 21.62 -12.61 37.36
CA ILE A 119 21.16 -13.90 37.90
C ILE A 119 22.00 -14.98 37.22
N ASN A 120 22.99 -15.51 37.94
CA ASN A 120 23.71 -16.71 37.56
C ASN A 120 22.79 -17.91 37.75
N LEU A 121 21.99 -18.22 36.72
CA LEU A 121 21.18 -19.44 36.66
C LEU A 121 22.06 -20.58 36.13
N ALA A 122 22.95 -21.08 36.99
CA ALA A 122 23.71 -22.29 36.72
C ALA A 122 22.84 -23.53 37.06
N SER A 123 22.85 -24.49 36.14
CA SER A 123 22.71 -25.92 36.38
C SER A 123 21.39 -26.45 36.94
N SER A 124 20.47 -26.81 36.03
CA SER A 124 20.03 -28.22 35.91
C SER A 124 19.35 -28.42 34.56
N LEU A 125 20.12 -28.94 33.60
CA LEU A 125 19.57 -29.36 32.30
C LEU A 125 18.94 -30.75 32.50
N PRO A 126 17.62 -30.92 32.24
CA PRO A 126 17.06 -32.25 32.11
C PRO A 126 17.64 -32.94 30.86
N PRO A 127 17.84 -34.26 30.90
CA PRO A 127 18.43 -35.02 29.82
C PRO A 127 17.64 -34.82 28.53
N GLU A 128 18.39 -34.59 27.45
CA GLU A 128 17.94 -34.41 26.08
C GLU A 128 16.87 -35.45 25.73
N CYS A 129 15.61 -34.99 25.72
CA CYS A 129 14.54 -35.73 25.08
C CYS A 129 14.86 -35.76 23.60
N SER A 130 15.37 -36.93 23.18
CA SER A 130 15.66 -37.27 21.80
C SER A 130 14.53 -36.78 20.92
N SER A 131 14.86 -35.83 20.06
CA SER A 131 14.03 -35.29 19.00
C SER A 131 13.40 -36.46 18.26
N THR A 132 12.18 -36.80 18.65
CA THR A 132 11.32 -37.67 17.87
C THR A 132 11.13 -36.92 16.58
N SER A 133 11.87 -37.37 15.57
CA SER A 133 11.67 -37.09 14.15
C SER A 133 10.20 -37.36 13.88
N SER A 134 9.39 -36.34 14.12
CA SER A 134 7.97 -36.31 13.86
C SER A 134 7.90 -36.49 12.36
N MET A 135 7.52 -37.70 11.92
CA MET A 135 7.36 -38.02 10.51
C MET A 135 6.49 -36.93 9.91
N GLU A 136 7.16 -36.00 9.21
CA GLU A 136 6.58 -34.76 8.75
C GLU A 136 5.59 -35.15 7.66
N ARG A 137 4.33 -35.27 8.07
CA ARG A 137 3.25 -35.61 7.16
C ARG A 137 3.28 -34.57 6.04
N PRO A 138 3.39 -34.98 4.77
CA PRO A 138 3.46 -34.05 3.65
C PRO A 138 2.31 -33.06 3.78
N GLN A 139 2.65 -31.80 4.05
CA GLN A 139 1.63 -30.77 4.18
C GLN A 139 1.02 -30.56 2.80
N PRO A 140 -0.31 -30.44 2.69
CA PRO A 140 -0.93 -30.12 1.41
C PRO A 140 -0.35 -28.80 0.88
N PRO A 141 -0.24 -28.64 -0.44
CA PRO A 141 0.25 -27.40 -1.04
C PRO A 141 -0.64 -26.23 -0.57
N GLN A 142 -0.02 -25.21 0.01
CA GLN A 142 -0.74 -24.03 0.51
C GLN A 142 -1.19 -23.16 -0.67
N VAL A 143 -2.46 -22.74 -0.66
CA VAL A 143 -3.03 -21.87 -1.68
C VAL A 143 -2.87 -20.41 -1.26
N TRP A 144 -2.08 -19.68 -2.03
CA TRP A 144 -1.95 -18.23 -1.87
C TRP A 144 -3.26 -17.52 -2.27
N PRO A 145 -3.74 -16.53 -1.51
CA PRO A 145 -3.30 -16.10 -0.17
C PRO A 145 -4.12 -16.68 0.99
N PHE A 146 -5.16 -17.47 0.69
CA PHE A 146 -6.22 -17.81 1.64
C PHE A 146 -5.81 -18.77 2.77
N ASP A 147 -4.79 -19.58 2.53
CA ASP A 147 -4.25 -20.55 3.50
C ASP A 147 -3.17 -19.96 4.42
N PHE A 148 -2.76 -18.72 4.18
CA PHE A 148 -1.76 -18.04 4.98
C PHE A 148 -2.40 -17.38 6.21
N TYR A 149 -1.60 -17.18 7.25
CA TYR A 149 -2.01 -16.48 8.47
C TYR A 149 -1.65 -14.99 8.39
N ALA A 150 -2.48 -14.13 8.98
CA ALA A 150 -2.31 -12.68 8.93
C ALA A 150 -0.96 -12.21 9.51
N ASN A 151 -0.46 -12.88 10.55
CA ASN A 151 0.87 -12.57 11.10
C ASN A 151 2.00 -12.84 10.09
N LYS A 152 1.94 -13.95 9.33
CA LYS A 152 2.91 -14.25 8.27
C LYS A 152 2.80 -13.27 7.11
N MET A 153 1.58 -12.85 6.77
CA MET A 153 1.32 -11.85 5.74
C MET A 153 1.95 -10.50 6.10
N ASP A 154 1.73 -10.02 7.33
CA ASP A 154 2.32 -8.77 7.83
C ASP A 154 3.85 -8.77 7.77
N ILE A 155 4.48 -9.85 8.28
CA ILE A 155 5.93 -10.03 8.22
C ILE A 155 6.41 -10.02 6.76
N GLY A 156 5.74 -10.76 5.88
CA GLY A 156 6.12 -10.84 4.47
C GLY A 156 5.97 -9.53 3.72
N PHE A 157 4.89 -8.77 3.95
CA PHE A 157 4.72 -7.43 3.36
C PHE A 157 5.77 -6.45 3.85
N LYS A 158 6.09 -6.46 5.15
CA LYS A 158 7.16 -5.63 5.73
C LYS A 158 8.52 -5.99 5.13
N ARG A 159 8.84 -7.28 5.03
CA ARG A 159 10.11 -7.75 4.43
C ARG A 159 10.22 -7.37 2.96
N CYS A 160 9.17 -7.57 2.17
CA CYS A 160 9.14 -7.18 0.77
C CYS A 160 9.35 -5.66 0.60
N ARG A 161 8.73 -4.83 1.46
CA ARG A 161 8.94 -3.37 1.44
C ARG A 161 10.39 -3.01 1.76
N LEU A 162 10.95 -3.55 2.84
CA LEU A 162 12.32 -3.27 3.27
C LEU A 162 13.35 -3.66 2.21
N GLU A 163 13.17 -4.82 1.56
CA GLU A 163 14.09 -5.30 0.52
C GLU A 163 13.89 -4.57 -0.82
N SER A 164 12.67 -4.13 -1.13
CA SER A 164 12.42 -3.27 -2.29
C SER A 164 13.20 -1.95 -2.19
N ASN A 165 13.33 -1.38 -0.98
CA ASN A 165 14.16 -0.18 -0.76
C ASN A 165 15.65 -0.42 -1.00
N LYS A 166 16.09 -1.69 -0.95
CA LYS A 166 17.46 -2.12 -1.29
C LYS A 166 17.60 -2.57 -2.75
N GLN A 167 16.62 -2.22 -3.60
CA GLN A 167 16.57 -2.59 -5.02
C GLN A 167 16.51 -4.12 -5.26
N GLN A 168 16.08 -4.92 -4.28
CA GLN A 168 15.82 -6.34 -4.52
C GLN A 168 14.45 -6.52 -5.19
N PRO A 169 14.33 -7.41 -6.18
CA PRO A 169 13.04 -7.68 -6.81
C PRO A 169 12.08 -8.33 -5.81
N VAL A 170 10.90 -7.72 -5.64
CA VAL A 170 9.85 -8.17 -4.71
C VAL A 170 9.49 -9.64 -4.93
N GLU A 171 9.45 -10.09 -6.19
CA GLU A 171 9.18 -11.49 -6.56
C GLU A 171 10.12 -12.49 -5.87
N LYS A 172 11.42 -12.18 -5.82
CA LYS A 172 12.43 -13.05 -5.21
C LYS A 172 12.23 -13.15 -3.69
N VAL A 173 11.97 -12.01 -3.05
CA VAL A 173 11.75 -11.92 -1.60
C VAL A 173 10.45 -12.62 -1.22
N PHE A 174 9.42 -12.47 -2.04
CA PHE A 174 8.14 -13.12 -1.88
C PHE A 174 8.26 -14.65 -1.98
N LEU A 175 8.98 -15.15 -2.99
CA LEU A 175 9.19 -16.58 -3.19
C LEU A 175 9.99 -17.21 -2.02
N ASP A 176 11.00 -16.50 -1.51
CA ASP A 176 11.75 -16.91 -0.31
C ASP A 176 10.86 -16.99 0.95
N GLN A 177 9.92 -16.05 1.09
CA GLN A 177 9.12 -15.92 2.29
C GLN A 177 7.91 -16.86 2.34
N PHE A 178 7.26 -17.09 1.20
CA PHE A 178 5.99 -17.81 1.11
C PHE A 178 6.09 -19.15 0.38
N HIS A 179 7.20 -19.41 -0.32
CA HIS A 179 7.41 -20.62 -1.13
C HIS A 179 6.29 -20.89 -2.15
N VAL A 180 5.64 -19.83 -2.64
CA VAL A 180 4.59 -19.87 -3.65
C VAL A 180 4.95 -18.95 -4.81
N LYS A 181 4.46 -19.28 -6.01
CA LYS A 181 4.68 -18.46 -7.21
C LYS A 181 4.13 -17.04 -6.98
N PHE A 182 4.94 -16.04 -7.31
CA PHE A 182 4.53 -14.64 -7.23
C PHE A 182 3.51 -14.31 -8.32
N VAL A 183 2.38 -13.75 -7.92
CA VAL A 183 1.37 -13.19 -8.83
C VAL A 183 1.20 -11.72 -8.48
N ARG A 184 1.69 -10.84 -9.38
CA ARG A 184 1.79 -9.39 -9.15
C ARG A 184 0.48 -8.78 -8.67
N SER A 185 -0.60 -8.96 -9.43
CA SER A 185 -1.92 -8.40 -9.11
C SER A 185 -2.39 -8.83 -7.73
N THR A 186 -2.42 -10.14 -7.47
CA THR A 186 -2.85 -10.69 -6.19
C THR A 186 -2.01 -10.16 -5.02
N TYR A 187 -0.68 -10.05 -5.17
CA TYR A 187 0.16 -9.51 -4.10
C TYR A 187 -0.18 -8.06 -3.76
N TYR A 188 -0.26 -7.18 -4.77
CA TYR A 188 -0.50 -5.76 -4.54
C TYR A 188 -1.93 -5.49 -4.08
N ASP A 189 -2.91 -6.23 -4.57
CA ASP A 189 -4.31 -6.15 -4.12
C ASP A 189 -4.41 -6.49 -2.63
N HIS A 190 -3.86 -7.63 -2.21
CA HIS A 190 -3.90 -8.04 -0.80
C HIS A 190 -3.06 -7.15 0.11
N ARG A 191 -1.93 -6.62 -0.37
CA ARG A 191 -1.16 -5.61 0.37
C ARG A 191 -1.97 -4.32 0.52
N ARG A 192 -2.68 -3.88 -0.52
CA ARG A 192 -3.55 -2.70 -0.46
C ARG A 192 -4.65 -2.89 0.58
N HIS A 193 -5.34 -4.04 0.57
CA HIS A 193 -6.34 -4.39 1.60
C HIS A 193 -5.75 -4.41 3.02
N TRP A 194 -4.52 -4.92 3.20
CA TRP A 194 -3.89 -4.88 4.52
C TRP A 194 -3.66 -3.45 5.03
N MET A 195 -3.27 -2.55 4.13
CA MET A 195 -2.93 -1.17 4.46
C MET A 195 -4.15 -0.24 4.58
N SER A 196 -5.29 -0.59 3.96
CA SER A 196 -6.55 0.17 4.10
C SER A 196 -7.25 -0.06 5.44
N VAL A 197 -6.95 -1.17 6.11
CA VAL A 197 -7.60 -1.54 7.37
C VAL A 197 -6.94 -0.84 8.56
N SER A 198 -7.75 -0.46 9.56
CA SER A 198 -7.24 0.16 10.78
C SER A 198 -6.22 -0.71 11.51
N GLN A 199 -5.19 -0.08 12.08
CA GLN A 199 -4.12 -0.78 12.81
C GLN A 199 -4.67 -1.68 13.92
N SER A 200 -5.70 -1.26 14.65
CA SER A 200 -6.33 -2.05 15.72
C SER A 200 -6.89 -3.39 15.25
N VAL A 201 -7.39 -3.46 14.02
CA VAL A 201 -7.89 -4.69 13.41
C VAL A 201 -6.72 -5.56 12.97
N CYS A 202 -5.69 -4.97 12.35
CA CYS A 202 -4.47 -5.69 11.97
C CYS A 202 -3.80 -6.34 13.20
N GLU A 203 -3.63 -5.60 14.30
CA GLU A 203 -3.06 -6.10 15.55
C GLU A 203 -3.88 -7.23 16.16
N ARG A 204 -5.22 -7.14 16.11
CA ARG A 204 -6.11 -8.21 16.56
C ARG A 204 -5.88 -9.51 15.80
N TYR A 205 -5.77 -9.43 14.47
CA TYR A 205 -5.55 -10.60 13.61
C TYR A 205 -4.13 -11.16 13.72
N ILE A 206 -3.13 -10.30 13.91
CA ILE A 206 -1.77 -10.73 14.23
C ILE A 206 -1.76 -11.48 15.57
N GLY A 207 -2.48 -10.97 16.58
CA GLY A 207 -2.61 -11.57 17.91
C GLY A 207 -3.26 -12.95 17.93
N TYR A 208 -4.09 -13.28 16.93
CA TYR A 208 -4.64 -14.63 16.77
C TYR A 208 -3.58 -15.67 16.39
N GLY A 209 -2.40 -15.27 15.90
CA GLY A 209 -1.31 -16.18 15.57
C GLY A 209 -1.69 -17.23 14.50
N GLN A 210 -1.18 -18.46 14.66
CA GLN A 210 -1.44 -19.58 13.74
C GLN A 210 -2.72 -20.35 14.10
N THR A 211 -3.81 -19.62 14.37
CA THR A 211 -5.13 -20.21 14.64
C THR A 211 -6.06 -20.01 13.44
N GLU A 212 -7.16 -20.77 13.38
CA GLU A 212 -8.16 -20.63 12.31
C GLU A 212 -8.73 -19.20 12.21
N ARG A 213 -8.85 -18.51 13.36
CA ARG A 213 -9.24 -17.10 13.42
C ARG A 213 -8.20 -16.16 12.82
N GLY A 214 -6.92 -16.52 12.89
CA GLY A 214 -5.80 -15.77 12.31
C GLY A 214 -5.58 -16.00 10.82
N ARG A 215 -6.40 -16.84 10.15
CA ARG A 215 -6.28 -17.06 8.70
C ARG A 215 -6.64 -15.81 7.91
N TRP A 216 -5.92 -15.59 6.82
CA TRP A 216 -6.12 -14.47 5.90
C TRP A 216 -7.51 -14.47 5.26
N SER A 217 -8.02 -15.65 4.92
CA SER A 217 -9.40 -15.82 4.44
C SER A 217 -10.45 -15.33 5.45
N THR A 218 -10.21 -15.52 6.74
CA THR A 218 -11.07 -15.00 7.82
C THR A 218 -10.98 -13.48 7.93
N PHE A 219 -9.78 -12.90 7.75
CA PHE A 219 -9.55 -11.45 7.71
C PHE A 219 -10.32 -10.79 6.57
N ILE A 220 -10.08 -11.20 5.33
CA ILE A 220 -10.71 -10.63 4.13
C ILE A 220 -12.24 -10.76 4.19
N ARG A 221 -12.76 -11.89 4.68
CA ARG A 221 -14.21 -12.09 4.83
C ARG A 221 -14.85 -11.09 5.79
N GLN A 222 -14.17 -10.75 6.89
CA GLN A 222 -14.71 -9.80 7.88
C GLN A 222 -14.63 -8.36 7.38
N GLU A 223 -13.52 -7.96 6.74
CA GLU A 223 -13.37 -6.62 6.18
C GLU A 223 -14.44 -6.34 5.11
N ILE A 224 -14.54 -7.19 4.09
CA ILE A 224 -15.50 -7.02 2.97
C ILE A 224 -16.95 -6.97 3.47
N ARG A 225 -17.26 -7.68 4.56
CA ARG A 225 -18.61 -7.68 5.15
C ARG A 225 -18.85 -6.47 6.06
N GLY A 226 -17.81 -6.00 6.77
CA GLY A 226 -17.89 -4.89 7.70
C GLY A 226 -18.16 -3.55 7.01
N GLU A 227 -17.50 -3.30 5.88
CA GLU A 227 -17.70 -2.06 5.11
C GLU A 227 -19.14 -1.88 4.61
N ARG A 228 -19.81 -2.99 4.26
CA ARG A 228 -21.19 -2.95 3.77
C ARG A 228 -22.21 -2.52 4.83
N GLN A 229 -21.91 -2.65 6.12
CA GLN A 229 -22.86 -2.32 7.18
C GLN A 229 -22.78 -0.85 7.64
N MET A 230 -21.69 -0.14 7.38
CA MET A 230 -21.55 1.26 7.80
C MET A 230 -22.03 2.30 6.77
N GLY A 231 -22.25 1.90 5.51
CA GLY A 231 -22.75 2.79 4.45
C GLY A 231 -24.28 2.92 4.34
N GLN A 232 -25.06 2.33 5.26
CA GLN A 232 -26.53 2.37 5.23
C GLN A 232 -27.16 3.18 6.39
N ARG A 233 -26.43 4.11 7.00
CA ARG A 233 -26.96 4.97 8.06
C ARG A 233 -27.07 6.42 7.62
#